data_AF-A0A7D7LE80-F1
#
_entry.id   AF-A0A7D7LE80-F1
#
_cell.length_a   1.000
_cell.length_b   1.000
_cell.length_c   1.000
_cell.angle_alpha   90.00
_cell.angle_beta   90.00
_cell.angle_gamma   90.00
#
_symmetry.space_group_name_H-M   'P 1'
#
loop_
_entity.id
_entity.type
_entity.pdbx_description
1 polymer ?
#
loop_
_entity_poly.entity_id
_entity_poly.type
_entity_poly.pdbx_seq_one_letter_code
_entity_poly.pdbx_strand_id
1 'polypeptide(L)' 'MLAMPEVMSRPKGNEKRLVVYVSQEIFDELDALATKEDRSISNYTRNLILQALEKLRGGKND' A
#
# COMPACT_ATOMS: atom_id res chain seq x y z
N MET A 1 -30.13 23.46 -22.50
CA MET A 1 -29.46 22.18 -22.17
C MET A 1 -28.61 22.43 -20.92
N LEU A 2 -28.86 21.71 -19.83
CA LEU A 2 -28.07 21.84 -18.60
C LEU A 2 -26.80 21.00 -18.72
N ALA A 3 -25.64 21.61 -18.61
CA ALA A 3 -24.35 20.92 -18.62
C ALA A 3 -24.25 20.03 -17.37
N MET A 4 -24.07 18.73 -17.57
CA MET A 4 -23.77 17.81 -16.46
C MET A 4 -22.32 18.05 -16.01
N PRO A 5 -22.04 18.11 -14.70
CA PRO A 5 -20.67 18.23 -14.23
C PRO A 5 -19.91 16.95 -14.60
N GLU A 6 -18.85 17.10 -15.39
CA GLU A 6 -17.91 16.01 -15.66
C GLU A 6 -17.27 15.59 -14.33
N VAL A 7 -17.68 14.42 -13.83
CA VAL A 7 -17.00 13.78 -12.71
C VAL A 7 -15.61 13.42 -13.21
N MET A 8 -14.62 14.24 -12.85
CA MET A 8 -13.21 13.93 -13.11
C MET A 8 -12.89 12.57 -12.51
N SER A 9 -12.88 11.53 -13.35
CA SER A 9 -12.44 10.20 -12.95
C SER A 9 -10.97 10.32 -12.60
N ARG A 10 -10.64 10.24 -11.31
CA ARG A 10 -9.24 10.11 -10.88
C ARG A 10 -8.63 8.96 -11.68
N PRO A 11 -7.44 9.13 -12.29
CA PRO A 11 -6.83 8.07 -13.08
C PRO A 11 -6.70 6.84 -12.19
N LYS A 12 -7.30 5.72 -12.62
CA LYS A 12 -7.16 4.42 -11.94
C LYS A 12 -5.65 4.16 -11.81
N GLY A 13 -5.15 4.18 -10.58
CA GLY A 13 -3.73 3.95 -10.30
C GLY A 13 -3.27 2.66 -10.98
N ASN A 14 -2.04 2.65 -11.47
CA ASN A 14 -1.41 1.54 -12.18
C ASN A 14 -1.69 0.20 -11.46
N GLU A 15 -2.68 -0.58 -11.93
CA GLU A 15 -3.16 -1.83 -11.31
C GLU A 15 -2.19 -3.01 -11.55
N LYS A 16 -0.87 -2.74 -11.49
CA LYS A 16 0.12 -3.80 -11.57
C LYS A 16 0.04 -4.62 -10.29
N ARG A 17 -0.27 -5.91 -10.46
CA ARG A 17 -0.25 -6.89 -9.38
C ARG A 17 1.19 -7.36 -9.17
N LEU A 18 1.63 -7.37 -7.92
CA LEU A 18 2.92 -7.90 -7.50
C LEU A 18 2.65 -9.16 -6.67
N VAL A 19 3.35 -10.25 -6.99
CA VAL A 19 3.39 -11.44 -6.14
C VAL A 19 4.72 -11.43 -5.41
N VAL A 20 4.69 -11.62 -4.11
CA VAL A 20 5.89 -11.67 -3.26
C VAL A 20 5.88 -13.01 -2.53
N TYR A 21 7.02 -13.69 -2.55
CA TYR A 21 7.22 -14.92 -1.82
C TYR A 21 8.02 -14.61 -0.55
N VAL A 22 7.47 -15.02 0.60
CA VAL A 22 8.08 -14.91 1.92
C VAL A 22 7.93 -16.25 2.64
N SER A 23 8.63 -16.44 3.74
CA SER A 23 8.39 -17.61 4.60
C SER A 23 6.98 -17.55 5.22
N GLN A 24 6.46 -18.71 5.62
CA GLN A 24 5.16 -18.81 6.29
C GLN A 24 5.13 -17.98 7.58
N GLU A 25 6.20 -18.02 8.37
CA GLU A 25 6.33 -17.25 9.61
C GLU A 25 6.16 -15.75 9.39
N ILE A 26 6.81 -15.19 8.36
CA ILE A 26 6.67 -13.76 8.03
C ILE A 26 5.25 -13.46 7.55
N PHE A 27 4.64 -14.36 6.77
CA PHE A 27 3.27 -14.18 6.31
C PHE A 27 2.29 -14.13 7.49
N ASP A 28 2.41 -15.06 8.43
CA ASP A 28 1.53 -15.15 9.60
C ASP A 28 1.66 -13.91 10.49
N GLU A 29 2.89 -13.40 10.66
CA GLU A 29 3.13 -12.15 11.39
C GLU A 29 2.47 -10.94 10.70
N LEU A 30 2.64 -10.83 9.38
CA LEU A 30 2.01 -9.75 8.60
C LEU A 30 0.48 -9.82 8.63
N ASP A 31 -0.10 -11.03 8.57
CA ASP A 31 -1.54 -11.24 8.62
C ASP A 31 -2.12 -10.87 9.99
N ALA A 32 -1.46 -11.28 11.08
CA ALA A 32 -1.86 -10.93 12.43
C ALA A 32 -1.84 -9.41 12.65
N LEU A 33 -0.81 -8.71 12.14
CA LEU A 33 -0.71 -7.25 12.23
C LEU A 33 -1.74 -6.54 11.36
N ALA A 34 -1.95 -6.99 10.12
CA ALA A 34 -2.95 -6.42 9.22
C ALA A 34 -4.37 -6.57 9.78
N THR A 35 -4.68 -7.73 10.36
CA THR A 35 -5.96 -8.02 11.01
C THR A 35 -6.21 -7.12 12.21
N LYS A 36 -5.20 -6.88 13.06
CA LYS A 36 -5.30 -5.96 14.21
C LYS A 36 -5.66 -4.53 13.81
N GLU A 37 -5.27 -4.12 12.60
CA GLU A 37 -5.55 -2.78 12.06
C GLU A 37 -6.79 -2.72 11.15
N ASP A 38 -7.54 -3.81 11.02
CA ASP A 38 -8.68 -3.93 10.09
C ASP A 38 -8.29 -3.59 8.63
N ARG A 39 -7.16 -4.13 8.18
CA ARG A 39 -6.61 -3.91 6.83
C ARG A 39 -6.35 -5.23 6.13
N SER A 40 -6.36 -5.21 4.79
CA SER A 40 -5.84 -6.34 4.02
C SER A 40 -4.32 -6.41 4.11
N ILE A 41 -3.76 -7.63 4.07
CA ILE A 41 -2.32 -7.86 4.05
C ILE A 41 -1.64 -7.02 2.96
N SER A 42 -2.16 -7.02 1.73
CA SER A 42 -1.57 -6.24 0.63
C SER A 42 -1.58 -4.73 0.88
N ASN A 43 -2.62 -4.19 1.54
CA ASN A 43 -2.64 -2.78 1.92
C ASN A 43 -1.61 -2.49 3.01
N TYR A 44 -1.58 -3.34 4.03
CA TYR A 44 -0.67 -3.22 5.17
C TYR A 44 0.79 -3.29 4.73
N THR A 45 1.19 -4.33 3.99
CA THR A 45 2.55 -4.48 3.47
C THR A 45 2.97 -3.32 2.57
N ARG A 46 2.06 -2.78 1.74
CA ARG A 46 2.35 -1.60 0.91
C ARG A 46 2.70 -0.39 1.78
N ASN A 47 1.96 -0.16 2.85
CA ASN A 47 2.23 0.96 3.75
C ASN A 47 3.57 0.79 4.48
N LEU A 48 3.91 -0.43 4.91
CA LEU A 48 5.23 -0.72 5.49
C LEU A 48 6.37 -0.41 4.51
N ILE A 49 6.22 -0.79 3.24
CA ILE A 49 7.21 -0.48 2.20
C ILE A 49 7.37 1.04 2.04
N LEU A 50 6.27 1.79 2.01
CA LEU A 50 6.31 3.25 1.89
C LEU A 50 7.02 3.89 3.09
N GLN A 51 6.69 3.48 4.32
CA GLN A 51 7.35 3.97 5.53
C GLN A 51 8.84 3.66 5.55
N ALA A 52 9.24 2.46 5.12
CA ALA A 52 10.65 2.10 5.01
C ALA A 52 11.39 2.98 3.99
N LEU A 53 10.77 3.25 2.84
CA LEU A 53 11.33 4.13 1.81
C LEU A 53 11.47 5.58 2.31
N GLU A 54 10.49 6.08 3.07
CA GLU A 54 10.57 7.41 3.68
C GLU A 54 11.72 7.51 4.68
N LYS A 55 11.89 6.51 5.55
CA LYS A 55 13.03 6.44 6.48
C LYS A 55 14.38 6.45 5.75
N LEU A 56 14.50 5.70 4.65
CA LEU A 56 15.72 5.66 3.83
C LEU A 56 16.01 6.98 3.11
N ARG A 57 14.96 7.75 2.74
CA ARG A 57 15.11 9.07 2.13
C ARG A 57 15.46 10.14 3.16
N GLY A 58 14.86 10.07 4.36
CA GLY A 58 15.12 10.98 5.46
C GLY A 58 16.52 10.85 6.06
N GLY A 59 17.10 9.64 6.07
CA GLY A 59 18.45 9.39 6.58
C GLY A 59 19.61 9.75 5.65
N LYS A 60 19.37 10.49 4.55
CA LYS A 60 20.41 10.96 3.62
C LYS A 60 20.79 12.44 3.76
N ASN A 61 20.28 13.12 4.79
CA ASN A 61 20.45 14.56 5.01
C ASN A 61 21.17 14.96 6.31
N ASP A 62 21.79 14.01 7.02
CA ASP A 62 22.67 14.31 8.15
C ASP A 62 24.12 13.89 7.84
#